data_AF-A0A918EKK5-F1
#
_entry.id   AF-A0A918EKK5-F1
#
_cell.length_a   1.000
_cell.length_b   1.000
_cell.length_c   1.000
_cell.angle_alpha   90.00
_cell.angle_beta   90.00
_cell.angle_gamma   90.00
#
_symmetry.space_group_name_H-M   'P 1'
#
loop_
_entity.id
_entity.type
_entity.pdbx_description
1 polymer ?
#
loop_
_entity_poly.entity_id
_entity_poly.type
_entity_poly.pdbx_seq_one_letter_code
_entity_poly.pdbx_strand_id
1 'polypeptide(L)'
;MVAVSLPHSMAELPSPLLLTFVAALPADFSHHLVMEEWKYTLLNGLLATMGAIIVGCLALYGVLRQARKGQEIAHQQSLALLAQVDRNAVAVRDQARWESRRSTYAETLTACHHYLTATFAAGELLIDQHDENGEIVGSFNDEAEGRRVSETLDQLNAQINSLRLEGPAEVLDHVIEKLSEAAADLHTTLYVWSGLVHDGHLSNLGSDFQSLLDLTREARNELLSRMYDVLHQ
;
A
#
# COMPACT_ATOMS: atom_id res chain seq x y z
N MET A 1 21.65 3.76 -16.43
CA MET A 1 21.80 4.54 -17.67
C MET A 1 21.16 3.77 -18.81
N VAL A 2 19.94 4.12 -19.18
CA VAL A 2 19.32 3.72 -20.44
C VAL A 2 18.66 4.98 -20.98
N ALA A 3 19.21 5.48 -22.09
CA ALA A 3 18.69 6.60 -22.84
C ALA A 3 17.49 6.12 -23.66
N VAL A 4 16.36 6.83 -23.55
CA VAL A 4 15.25 6.70 -24.49
C VAL A 4 15.03 8.05 -25.13
N SER A 5 15.20 8.04 -26.43
CA SER A 5 15.20 9.13 -27.40
C SER A 5 13.86 9.86 -27.49
N LEU A 6 13.94 11.20 -27.46
CA LEU A 6 12.93 12.11 -28.02
C LEU A 6 12.71 11.82 -29.52
N PRO A 7 11.48 11.84 -30.02
CA PRO A 7 11.21 12.20 -31.40
C PRO A 7 10.91 13.70 -31.50
N HIS A 8 11.80 14.39 -32.22
CA HIS A 8 11.62 15.74 -32.74
C HIS A 8 10.88 15.60 -34.09
N SER A 9 9.56 15.79 -34.10
CA SER A 9 8.80 16.37 -35.23
C SER A 9 7.31 16.23 -34.97
N MET A 10 6.65 17.36 -34.71
CA MET A 10 5.36 17.76 -35.27
C MET A 10 5.10 19.17 -34.72
N ALA A 11 5.83 20.13 -35.29
CA ALA A 11 5.26 21.43 -35.50
C ALA A 11 4.15 21.25 -36.53
N GLU A 12 2.89 21.42 -36.12
CA GLU A 12 1.79 21.90 -36.97
C GLU A 12 0.54 22.02 -36.09
N LEU A 13 0.22 23.27 -35.74
CA LEU A 13 -1.13 23.63 -35.32
C LEU A 13 -2.10 23.29 -36.45
N PRO A 14 -3.28 22.73 -36.17
CA PRO A 14 -4.45 22.98 -36.98
C PRO A 14 -5.29 24.04 -36.28
N SER A 15 -4.89 25.31 -36.44
CA SER A 15 -5.88 26.34 -36.70
C SER A 15 -6.31 26.17 -38.16
N PRO A 16 -7.55 25.72 -38.42
CA PRO A 16 -8.42 26.59 -39.21
C PRO A 16 -9.90 26.41 -38.83
N LEU A 17 -10.43 27.26 -37.95
CA LEU A 17 -11.86 27.57 -37.94
C LEU A 17 -12.11 29.09 -37.95
N LEU A 18 -11.12 29.83 -38.45
CA LEU A 18 -11.24 31.21 -38.91
C LEU A 18 -10.78 31.20 -40.37
N LEU A 19 -11.65 31.69 -41.26
CA LEU A 19 -11.51 31.76 -42.73
C LEU A 19 -11.80 30.48 -43.51
N THR A 20 -13.09 30.21 -43.76
CA THR A 20 -13.60 29.91 -45.11
C THR A 20 -15.14 29.94 -45.09
N PHE A 21 -15.67 31.15 -45.15
CA PHE A 21 -17.01 31.40 -45.71
C PHE A 21 -16.88 32.55 -46.73
N VAL A 22 -15.99 32.34 -47.69
CA VAL A 22 -15.93 33.07 -48.96
C VAL A 22 -15.82 31.99 -50.02
N ALA A 23 -16.96 31.60 -50.61
CA ALA A 23 -17.13 31.00 -51.94
C ALA A 23 -18.38 30.10 -51.96
N ALA A 24 -19.55 30.72 -52.06
CA ALA A 24 -20.72 30.17 -52.74
C ALA A 24 -21.65 31.34 -53.09
N LEU A 25 -21.16 32.24 -53.94
CA LEU A 25 -22.02 33.13 -54.71
C LEU A 25 -22.59 32.30 -55.87
N PRO A 26 -23.90 32.00 -55.92
CA PRO A 26 -24.53 31.77 -57.21
C PRO A 26 -24.53 33.11 -57.96
N ALA A 27 -23.82 33.12 -59.09
CA ALA A 27 -23.98 34.13 -60.13
C ALA A 27 -25.44 34.11 -60.62
N ASP A 28 -25.91 35.29 -61.03
CA ASP A 28 -27.24 35.57 -61.58
C ASP A 28 -28.44 35.49 -60.64
N PHE A 29 -28.70 36.61 -59.95
CA PHE A 29 -30.04 37.22 -60.01
C PHE A 29 -29.88 38.74 -60.00
N SER A 30 -29.96 39.30 -61.21
CA SER A 30 -30.31 40.68 -61.48
C SER A 30 -31.70 40.99 -60.90
N HIS A 31 -31.76 41.38 -59.63
CA HIS A 31 -32.82 42.23 -59.16
C HIS A 31 -32.26 43.63 -58.99
N HIS A 32 -32.70 44.49 -59.92
CA HIS A 32 -32.80 45.93 -59.77
C HIS A 32 -32.85 46.36 -58.30
N LEU A 33 -31.98 47.33 -57.98
CA LEU A 33 -32.07 48.21 -56.83
C LEU A 33 -33.53 48.50 -56.45
N VAL A 34 -34.09 47.76 -55.50
CA VAL A 34 -35.25 48.21 -54.72
C VAL A 34 -34.70 48.96 -53.50
N MET A 35 -33.88 49.97 -53.78
CA MET A 35 -33.56 51.09 -52.89
C MET A 35 -34.37 52.31 -53.35
N GLU A 36 -35.55 52.10 -53.95
CA GLU A 36 -36.50 53.17 -54.20
C GLU A 36 -37.47 53.25 -53.02
N GLU A 37 -37.33 54.33 -52.25
CA GLU A 37 -38.23 54.84 -51.22
C GLU A 37 -38.70 53.87 -50.12
N TRP A 38 -37.76 53.30 -49.34
CA TRP A 38 -38.09 52.92 -47.96
C TRP A 38 -38.22 54.20 -47.12
N LYS A 39 -39.40 54.84 -47.16
CA LYS A 39 -39.73 55.85 -46.15
C LYS A 39 -39.70 55.16 -44.80
N TYR A 40 -38.84 55.64 -43.90
CA TYR A 40 -38.86 55.31 -42.47
C TYR A 40 -40.20 55.79 -41.90
N THR A 41 -41.25 55.01 -42.12
CA THR A 41 -42.49 55.13 -41.36
C THR A 41 -42.20 54.60 -39.96
N LEU A 42 -42.82 55.23 -38.96
CA LEU A 42 -42.73 54.84 -37.54
C LEU A 42 -42.87 53.32 -37.35
N LEU A 43 -43.68 52.68 -38.21
CA LEU A 43 -43.94 51.24 -38.21
C LEU A 43 -42.75 50.38 -38.71
N ASN A 44 -42.09 50.79 -39.80
CA ASN A 44 -40.93 50.06 -40.35
C ASN A 44 -39.69 50.22 -39.47
N GLY A 45 -39.49 51.40 -38.87
CA GLY A 45 -38.44 51.62 -37.87
C GLY A 45 -38.65 50.78 -36.60
N LEU A 46 -39.91 50.64 -36.16
CA LEU A 46 -40.27 49.84 -34.99
C LEU A 46 -40.11 48.34 -35.25
N LEU A 47 -40.49 47.85 -36.44
CA LEU A 47 -40.24 46.46 -36.86
C LEU A 47 -38.75 46.13 -36.99
N ALA A 48 -37.95 47.03 -37.58
CA ALA A 48 -36.51 46.82 -37.72
C ALA A 48 -35.79 46.82 -36.36
N THR A 49 -36.15 47.75 -35.46
CA THR A 49 -35.57 47.82 -34.11
C THR A 49 -36.03 46.64 -33.23
N MET A 50 -37.31 46.26 -33.27
CA MET A 50 -37.79 45.06 -32.57
C MET A 50 -37.10 43.80 -33.10
N GLY A 51 -36.97 43.64 -34.42
CA GLY A 51 -36.27 42.50 -35.03
C GLY A 51 -34.81 42.42 -34.60
N ALA A 52 -34.07 43.54 -34.63
CA ALA A 52 -32.68 43.59 -34.20
C ALA A 52 -32.51 43.30 -32.70
N ILE A 53 -33.40 43.82 -31.84
CA ILE A 53 -33.38 43.56 -30.40
C ILE A 53 -33.68 42.09 -30.11
N ILE A 54 -34.70 41.51 -30.76
CA ILE A 54 -35.08 40.10 -30.55
C ILE A 54 -33.96 39.16 -31.00
N VAL A 55 -33.36 39.40 -32.16
CA VAL A 55 -32.22 38.60 -32.67
C VAL A 55 -31.00 38.77 -31.76
N GLY A 56 -30.71 39.99 -31.30
CA GLY A 56 -29.63 40.26 -30.35
C GLY A 56 -29.83 39.54 -29.02
N CYS A 57 -31.05 39.55 -28.46
CA CYS A 57 -31.39 38.82 -27.25
C CYS A 57 -31.29 37.29 -27.41
N LEU A 58 -31.71 36.75 -28.56
CA LEU A 58 -31.60 35.32 -28.87
C LEU A 58 -30.14 34.88 -29.02
N ALA A 59 -29.30 35.67 -29.68
CA ALA A 59 -27.87 35.39 -29.80
C ALA A 59 -27.18 35.42 -28.43
N LEU A 60 -27.48 36.42 -27.61
CA LEU A 60 -26.93 36.53 -26.25
C LEU A 60 -27.39 35.37 -25.35
N TYR A 61 -28.66 34.97 -25.46
CA TYR A 61 -29.19 33.80 -24.77
C TYR A 61 -28.51 32.50 -25.22
N GLY A 62 -28.24 32.33 -26.52
CA GLY A 62 -27.49 31.21 -27.06
C GLY A 62 -26.07 31.11 -26.49
N VAL A 63 -25.35 32.23 -26.46
CA VAL A 63 -23.99 32.31 -25.90
C VAL A 63 -23.99 32.03 -24.40
N LEU A 64 -24.91 32.63 -23.63
CA LEU A 64 -25.02 32.38 -22.19
C LEU A 64 -25.39 30.92 -21.87
N ARG A 65 -26.28 30.31 -22.67
CA ARG A 65 -26.65 28.90 -22.51
C ARG A 65 -25.48 27.97 -22.82
N GLN A 66 -24.66 28.30 -23.82
CA GLN A 66 -23.48 27.52 -24.17
C GLN A 66 -22.34 27.68 -23.16
N ALA A 67 -22.16 28.89 -22.61
CA ALA A 67 -21.24 29.14 -21.51
C ALA A 67 -21.64 28.39 -20.23
N ARG A 68 -22.95 28.34 -19.89
CA ARG A 68 -23.47 27.59 -18.74
C ARG A 68 -23.25 26.08 -18.89
N LYS A 69 -23.47 25.53 -20.08
CA LYS A 69 -23.14 24.12 -20.38
C LYS A 69 -21.64 23.84 -20.27
N GLY A 70 -20.80 24.76 -20.75
CA GLY A 70 -19.34 24.65 -20.60
C GLY A 70 -18.91 24.64 -19.12
N GLN A 71 -19.52 25.47 -18.29
CA GLN A 71 -19.29 25.48 -16.84
C GLN A 71 -19.76 24.20 -16.15
N GLU A 72 -20.93 23.67 -16.51
CA GLU A 72 -21.43 22.38 -15.96
C GLU A 72 -20.50 21.22 -16.32
N ILE A 73 -20.01 21.15 -17.56
CA ILE A 73 -19.06 20.11 -18.00
C ILE A 73 -17.74 20.25 -17.24
N ALA A 74 -17.19 21.46 -17.11
CA ALA A 74 -15.96 21.69 -16.37
C ALA A 74 -16.12 21.35 -14.88
N HIS A 75 -17.28 21.64 -14.29
CA HIS A 75 -17.60 21.27 -12.91
C HIS A 75 -17.73 19.76 -12.71
N GLN A 76 -18.36 19.04 -13.65
CA GLN A 76 -18.43 17.58 -13.61
C GLN A 76 -17.04 16.94 -13.78
N GLN A 77 -16.21 17.49 -14.66
CA GLN A 77 -14.83 17.03 -14.85
C GLN A 77 -13.98 17.26 -13.59
N SER A 78 -14.13 18.40 -12.90
CA SER A 78 -13.39 18.66 -11.67
C SER A 78 -13.81 17.72 -10.53
N LEU A 79 -15.11 17.41 -10.39
CA LEU A 79 -15.60 16.42 -9.43
C LEU A 79 -15.07 15.00 -9.75
N ALA A 80 -15.03 14.62 -11.02
CA ALA A 80 -14.49 13.34 -11.44
C ALA A 80 -12.99 13.21 -11.14
N LEU A 81 -12.22 14.28 -11.37
CA LEU A 81 -10.80 14.35 -11.03
C LEU A 81 -10.57 14.25 -9.52
N LEU A 82 -11.35 14.97 -8.71
CA LEU A 82 -11.27 14.88 -7.25
C LEU A 82 -11.54 13.45 -6.76
N ALA A 83 -12.61 12.81 -7.24
CA ALA A 83 -12.90 11.42 -6.90
C ALA A 83 -11.82 10.43 -7.36
N GLN A 84 -11.12 10.73 -8.46
CA GLN A 84 -9.98 9.92 -8.91
C GLN A 84 -8.75 10.13 -8.02
N VAL A 85 -8.44 11.37 -7.63
CA VAL A 85 -7.35 11.68 -6.69
C VAL A 85 -7.59 11.01 -5.34
N ASP A 86 -8.82 11.06 -4.81
CA ASP A 86 -9.17 10.42 -3.54
C ASP A 86 -8.99 8.90 -3.61
N ARG A 87 -9.46 8.24 -4.68
CA ARG A 87 -9.25 6.80 -4.87
C ARG A 87 -7.78 6.42 -4.96
N ASN A 88 -6.98 7.21 -5.68
CA ASN A 88 -5.55 6.98 -5.79
C ASN A 88 -4.84 7.19 -4.45
N ALA A 89 -5.22 8.23 -3.69
CA ALA A 89 -4.65 8.48 -2.37
C ALA A 89 -4.96 7.35 -1.38
N VAL A 90 -6.18 6.80 -1.42
CA VAL A 90 -6.57 5.62 -0.64
C VAL A 90 -5.74 4.41 -1.06
N ALA A 91 -5.64 4.13 -2.36
CA ALA A 91 -4.84 3.00 -2.87
C ALA A 91 -3.35 3.09 -2.47
N VAL A 92 -2.75 4.29 -2.57
CA VAL A 92 -1.36 4.53 -2.15
C VAL A 92 -1.19 4.34 -0.64
N ARG A 93 -2.15 4.82 0.18
CA ARG A 93 -2.12 4.63 1.63
C ARG A 93 -2.23 3.17 2.01
N ASP A 94 -3.14 2.44 1.36
CA ASP A 94 -3.36 1.02 1.63
C ASP A 94 -2.15 0.18 1.18
N GLN A 95 -1.54 0.53 0.05
CA GLN A 95 -0.27 -0.06 -0.39
C GLN A 95 0.86 0.19 0.63
N ALA A 96 1.06 1.43 1.08
CA ALA A 96 2.08 1.75 2.06
C ALA A 96 1.86 1.01 3.39
N ARG A 97 0.60 0.88 3.81
CA ARG A 97 0.22 0.10 5.01
C ARG A 97 0.51 -1.39 4.84
N TRP A 98 0.23 -1.93 3.66
CA TRP A 98 0.54 -3.32 3.33
C TRP A 98 2.05 -3.60 3.32
N GLU A 99 2.84 -2.70 2.71
CA GLU A 99 4.30 -2.81 2.67
C GLU A 99 4.90 -2.75 4.09
N SER A 100 4.42 -1.83 4.94
CA SER A 100 4.83 -1.73 6.35
C SER A 100 4.59 -3.04 7.10
N ARG A 101 3.34 -3.54 7.08
CA ARG A 101 2.97 -4.80 7.76
C ARG A 101 3.78 -5.98 7.27
N ARG A 102 3.98 -6.08 5.95
CA ARG A 102 4.77 -7.15 5.35
C ARG A 102 6.20 -7.15 5.88
N SER A 103 6.84 -5.98 6.02
CA SER A 103 8.19 -5.86 6.57
C SER A 103 8.23 -6.38 8.02
N THR A 104 7.33 -5.88 8.86
CA THR A 104 7.24 -6.26 10.28
C THR A 104 6.97 -7.76 10.46
N TYR A 105 6.12 -8.35 9.63
CA TYR A 105 5.82 -9.78 9.67
C TYR A 105 7.05 -10.60 9.28
N ALA A 106 7.77 -10.20 8.23
CA ALA A 106 9.00 -10.86 7.81
C ALA A 106 10.10 -10.76 8.88
N GLU A 107 10.25 -9.60 9.52
CA GLU A 107 11.21 -9.39 10.60
C GLU A 107 10.88 -10.24 11.84
N THR A 108 9.61 -10.32 12.21
CA THR A 108 9.15 -11.16 13.34
C THR A 108 9.42 -12.64 13.07
N LEU A 109 9.09 -13.13 11.88
CA LEU A 109 9.35 -14.53 11.50
C LEU A 109 10.86 -14.84 11.45
N THR A 110 11.67 -13.88 11.01
CA THR A 110 13.13 -13.99 11.00
C THR A 110 13.68 -14.07 12.42
N ALA A 111 13.22 -13.20 13.33
CA ALA A 111 13.61 -13.24 14.74
C ALA A 111 13.22 -14.58 15.40
N CYS A 112 12.02 -15.07 15.13
CA CYS A 112 11.57 -16.38 15.60
C CYS A 112 12.44 -17.51 15.06
N HIS A 113 12.82 -17.46 13.79
CA HIS A 113 13.73 -18.44 13.18
C HIS A 113 15.12 -18.42 13.84
N HIS A 114 15.68 -17.24 14.07
CA HIS A 114 16.98 -17.11 14.75
C HIS A 114 16.94 -17.66 16.17
N TYR A 115 15.88 -17.35 16.93
CA TYR A 115 15.67 -17.86 18.27
C TYR A 115 15.55 -19.40 18.29
N LEU A 116 14.73 -19.98 17.40
CA LEU A 116 14.58 -21.43 17.28
C LEU A 116 15.90 -22.13 16.87
N THR A 117 16.71 -21.48 16.05
CA THR A 117 18.01 -22.03 15.62
C THR A 117 19.01 -22.00 16.76
N ALA A 118 19.08 -20.89 17.50
CA ALA A 118 19.96 -20.76 18.66
C ALA A 118 19.56 -21.75 19.77
N THR A 119 18.27 -21.85 20.09
CA THR A 119 17.77 -22.79 21.10
C THR A 119 17.99 -24.24 20.71
N PHE A 120 17.83 -24.60 19.44
CA PHE A 120 18.13 -25.95 18.96
C PHE A 120 19.62 -26.28 19.10
N ALA A 121 20.51 -25.39 18.63
CA ALA A 121 21.95 -25.59 18.75
C ALA A 121 22.40 -25.71 20.22
N ALA A 122 21.83 -24.88 21.09
CA ALA A 122 22.10 -24.94 22.53
C ALA A 122 21.56 -26.25 23.16
N GLY A 123 20.41 -26.74 22.71
CA GLY A 123 19.85 -28.02 23.14
C GLY A 123 20.70 -29.22 22.70
N GLU A 124 21.20 -29.24 21.45
CA GLU A 124 22.11 -30.29 20.97
C GLU A 124 23.38 -30.37 21.82
N LEU A 125 23.94 -29.21 22.19
CA LEU A 125 25.06 -29.15 23.12
C LEU A 125 24.74 -29.69 24.51
N LEU A 126 23.49 -29.69 24.97
CA LEU A 126 23.09 -30.30 26.25
C LEU A 126 22.87 -31.81 26.14
N ILE A 127 22.62 -32.33 24.93
CA ILE A 127 22.40 -33.75 24.66
C ILE A 127 23.75 -34.48 24.51
N ASP A 128 24.67 -33.91 23.74
CA ASP A 128 25.98 -34.51 23.41
C ASP A 128 27.09 -34.07 24.38
N GLN A 129 26.80 -34.05 25.68
CA GLN A 129 27.74 -33.51 26.67
C GLN A 129 28.85 -34.43 27.12
N HIS A 130 28.82 -35.72 26.80
CA HIS A 130 29.82 -36.65 27.30
C HIS A 130 30.78 -37.04 26.19
N ASP A 131 32.10 -36.93 26.41
CA ASP A 131 33.07 -37.50 25.49
C ASP A 131 33.09 -39.03 25.60
N GLU A 132 33.93 -39.66 24.79
CA GLU A 132 34.17 -41.10 24.82
C GLU A 132 34.66 -41.60 26.20
N ASN A 133 35.11 -40.70 27.08
CA ASN A 133 35.58 -40.98 28.44
C ASN A 133 34.52 -40.68 29.52
N GLY A 134 33.36 -40.14 29.15
CA GLY A 134 32.31 -39.74 30.07
C GLY A 134 32.54 -38.39 30.77
N GLU A 135 33.48 -37.57 30.30
CA GLU A 135 33.70 -36.20 30.79
C GLU A 135 32.80 -35.19 30.07
N ILE A 136 32.41 -34.12 30.76
CA ILE A 136 31.55 -33.07 30.20
C ILE A 136 32.34 -32.24 29.17
N VAL A 137 31.98 -32.32 27.89
CA VAL A 137 32.72 -31.77 26.73
C VAL A 137 32.49 -30.29 26.49
N GLY A 138 31.41 -29.74 27.03
CA GLY A 138 31.07 -28.34 26.82
C GLY A 138 30.03 -27.88 27.80
N SER A 139 30.35 -26.79 28.49
CA SER A 139 29.40 -26.11 29.36
C SER A 139 28.49 -25.27 28.47
N PHE A 140 27.17 -25.42 28.56
CA PHE A 140 26.23 -24.41 28.00
C PHE A 140 26.48 -23.01 28.59
N ASN A 141 27.15 -22.97 29.75
CA ASN A 141 27.69 -21.78 30.40
C ASN A 141 29.02 -21.29 29.79
N ASP A 142 29.56 -21.93 28.74
CA ASP A 142 30.49 -21.26 27.82
C ASP A 142 29.67 -20.16 27.14
N GLU A 143 29.74 -18.99 27.75
CA GLU A 143 28.80 -17.86 27.67
C GLU A 143 28.28 -17.48 26.27
N ALA A 144 28.90 -17.92 25.17
CA ALA A 144 28.52 -17.57 23.82
C ALA A 144 27.12 -18.08 23.43
N GLU A 145 26.79 -19.36 23.65
CA GLU A 145 25.49 -19.92 23.21
C GLU A 145 24.34 -19.52 24.14
N GLY A 146 24.57 -19.52 25.46
CA GLY A 146 23.59 -18.98 26.41
C GLY A 146 23.29 -17.48 26.19
N ARG A 147 24.31 -16.66 25.89
CA ARG A 147 24.12 -15.26 25.48
C ARG A 147 23.33 -15.17 24.19
N ARG A 148 23.69 -15.96 23.17
CA ARG A 148 23.01 -15.96 21.87
C ARG A 148 21.52 -16.31 21.99
N VAL A 149 21.18 -17.32 22.80
CA VAL A 149 19.78 -17.68 23.07
C VAL A 149 19.03 -16.54 23.75
N SER A 150 19.67 -15.84 24.70
CA SER A 150 19.07 -14.69 25.39
C SER A 150 18.91 -13.48 24.47
N GLU A 151 19.94 -13.14 23.68
CA GLU A 151 19.90 -12.05 22.71
C GLU A 151 18.82 -12.26 21.64
N THR A 152 18.70 -13.50 21.14
CA THR A 152 17.67 -13.84 20.15
C THR A 152 16.26 -13.85 20.74
N LEU A 153 16.10 -14.19 22.03
CA LEU A 153 14.83 -14.06 22.74
C LEU A 153 14.44 -12.58 22.91
N ASP A 154 15.39 -11.73 23.31
CA ASP A 154 15.14 -10.29 23.43
C ASP A 154 14.76 -9.67 22.09
N GLN A 155 15.43 -10.06 21.01
CA GLN A 155 15.07 -9.66 19.64
C GLN A 155 13.67 -10.14 19.25
N LEU A 156 13.31 -11.39 19.57
CA LEU A 156 11.98 -11.92 19.31
C LEU A 156 10.91 -11.12 20.09
N ASN A 157 11.14 -10.84 21.37
CA ASN A 157 10.23 -10.06 22.20
C ASN A 157 10.07 -8.63 21.68
N ALA A 158 11.16 -7.99 21.24
CA ALA A 158 11.10 -6.67 20.61
C ALA A 158 10.22 -6.68 19.36
N GLN A 159 10.39 -7.69 18.49
CA GLN A 159 9.58 -7.82 17.27
C GLN A 159 8.12 -8.16 17.56
N ILE A 160 7.84 -9.00 18.56
CA ILE A 160 6.49 -9.28 19.04
C ILE A 160 5.79 -8.00 19.52
N ASN A 161 6.51 -7.14 20.25
CA ASN A 161 5.96 -5.87 20.71
C ASN A 161 5.66 -4.93 19.53
N SER A 162 6.54 -4.84 18.54
CA SER A 162 6.29 -4.10 17.30
C SER A 162 5.07 -4.65 16.55
N LEU A 163 4.96 -5.97 16.45
CA LEU A 163 3.83 -6.65 15.80
C LEU A 163 2.49 -6.32 16.45
N ARG A 164 2.44 -6.29 17.79
CA ARG A 164 1.25 -5.90 18.56
C ARG A 164 0.81 -4.46 18.29
N LEU A 165 1.74 -3.56 17.98
CA LEU A 165 1.46 -2.15 17.70
C LEU A 165 0.92 -1.89 16.28
N GLU A 166 1.29 -2.70 15.28
CA GLU A 166 0.91 -2.47 13.87
C GLU A 166 -0.46 -3.09 13.45
N GLY A 167 -0.89 -4.13 14.17
CA GLY A 167 -2.19 -4.78 14.02
C GLY A 167 -2.37 -5.61 12.72
N PRO A 168 -3.40 -6.48 12.66
CA PRO A 168 -4.54 -6.64 13.57
C PRO A 168 -4.18 -7.51 14.78
N ALA A 169 -4.13 -6.87 15.95
CA ALA A 169 -3.80 -7.52 17.22
C ALA A 169 -4.74 -8.70 17.46
N GLU A 170 -6.06 -8.51 17.38
CA GLU A 170 -7.04 -9.55 17.73
C GLU A 170 -6.87 -10.90 17.01
N VAL A 171 -6.48 -10.90 15.73
CA VAL A 171 -6.31 -12.13 14.94
C VAL A 171 -5.01 -12.85 15.29
N LEU A 172 -3.99 -12.09 15.72
CA LEU A 172 -2.65 -12.59 15.99
C LEU A 172 -2.39 -12.78 17.50
N ASP A 173 -3.16 -12.12 18.37
CA ASP A 173 -2.87 -11.97 19.80
C ASP A 173 -2.70 -13.32 20.50
N HIS A 174 -3.63 -14.24 20.27
CA HIS A 174 -3.57 -15.57 20.87
C HIS A 174 -2.31 -16.33 20.44
N VAL A 175 -1.92 -16.22 19.17
CA VAL A 175 -0.75 -16.92 18.62
C VAL A 175 0.54 -16.25 19.09
N ILE A 176 0.54 -14.93 19.22
CA ILE A 176 1.64 -14.14 19.77
C ILE A 176 1.86 -14.48 21.25
N GLU A 177 0.79 -14.59 22.04
CA GLU A 177 0.84 -14.98 23.45
C GLU A 177 1.39 -16.41 23.58
N LYS A 178 0.82 -17.37 22.83
CA LYS A 178 1.33 -18.76 22.78
C LYS A 178 2.81 -18.81 22.42
N LEU A 179 3.26 -18.04 21.44
CA LEU A 179 4.67 -17.99 21.02
C LEU A 179 5.57 -17.40 22.12
N SER A 180 5.13 -16.31 22.75
CA SER A 180 5.90 -15.61 23.78
C SER A 180 6.05 -16.47 25.05
N GLU A 181 4.98 -17.11 25.49
CA GLU A 181 5.00 -18.04 26.63
C GLU A 181 5.89 -19.25 26.34
N ALA A 182 5.71 -19.89 25.19
CA ALA A 182 6.51 -21.05 24.79
C ALA A 182 8.01 -20.72 24.71
N ALA A 183 8.37 -19.57 24.16
CA ALA A 183 9.76 -19.12 24.07
C ALA A 183 10.35 -18.80 25.46
N ALA A 184 9.58 -18.17 26.35
CA ALA A 184 10.03 -17.91 27.72
C ALA A 184 10.26 -19.21 28.51
N ASP A 185 9.33 -20.17 28.39
CA ASP A 185 9.42 -21.48 29.04
C ASP A 185 10.57 -22.31 28.46
N LEU A 186 10.77 -22.28 27.14
CA LEU A 186 11.88 -22.96 26.47
C LEU A 186 13.23 -22.41 26.91
N HIS A 187 13.37 -21.08 27.01
CA HIS A 187 14.58 -20.43 27.52
C HIS A 187 14.86 -20.82 28.96
N THR A 188 13.85 -20.74 29.83
CA THR A 188 13.98 -21.10 31.24
C THR A 188 14.35 -22.56 31.41
N THR A 189 13.72 -23.45 30.62
CA THR A 189 14.02 -24.89 30.62
C THR A 189 15.45 -25.16 30.20
N LEU A 190 15.94 -24.54 29.12
CA LEU A 190 17.33 -24.64 28.68
C LEU A 190 18.30 -24.16 29.76
N TYR A 191 18.00 -23.03 30.41
CA TYR A 191 18.83 -22.47 31.45
C TYR A 191 18.91 -23.39 32.68
N VAL A 192 17.76 -23.90 33.16
CA VAL A 192 17.72 -24.86 34.29
C VAL A 192 18.41 -26.17 33.92
N TRP A 193 18.16 -26.69 32.72
CA TRP A 193 18.78 -27.92 32.25
C TRP A 193 20.30 -27.78 32.21
N SER A 194 20.80 -26.65 31.70
CA SER A 194 22.23 -26.37 31.69
C SER A 194 22.88 -26.40 33.08
N GLY A 195 22.25 -25.78 34.08
CA GLY A 195 22.72 -25.80 35.46
C GLY A 195 22.77 -27.21 36.04
N LEU A 196 21.73 -28.00 35.83
CA LEU A 196 21.68 -29.39 36.29
C LEU A 196 22.76 -30.26 35.66
N VAL A 197 22.99 -30.12 34.35
CA VAL A 197 24.03 -30.92 33.68
C VAL A 197 25.43 -30.46 34.12
N HIS A 198 25.66 -29.15 34.28
CA HIS A 198 26.90 -28.62 34.85
C HIS A 198 27.19 -29.19 36.24
N ASP A 199 26.15 -29.36 37.07
CA ASP A 199 26.26 -29.94 38.41
C ASP A 199 26.35 -31.48 38.42
N GLY A 200 26.39 -32.12 37.24
CA GLY A 200 26.53 -33.57 37.07
C GLY A 200 25.24 -34.36 37.33
N HIS A 201 24.08 -33.70 37.29
CA HIS A 201 22.79 -34.35 37.50
C HIS A 201 22.18 -34.84 36.18
N LEU A 202 21.79 -36.12 36.15
CA LEU A 202 20.92 -36.65 35.10
C LEU A 202 19.53 -36.04 35.24
N SER A 203 18.99 -35.49 34.15
CA SER A 203 17.68 -34.85 34.13
C SER A 203 16.82 -35.38 32.98
N ASN A 204 15.50 -35.41 33.19
CA ASN A 204 14.52 -35.72 32.15
C ASN A 204 14.11 -34.50 31.32
N LEU A 205 14.75 -33.34 31.55
CA LEU A 205 14.38 -32.07 30.90
C LEU A 205 14.60 -32.08 29.39
N GLY A 206 15.37 -33.04 28.84
CA GLY A 206 15.46 -33.21 27.39
C GLY A 206 14.11 -33.49 26.71
N SER A 207 13.20 -34.20 27.40
CA SER A 207 11.85 -34.45 26.89
C SER A 207 10.95 -33.22 26.95
N ASP A 208 11.03 -32.46 28.05
CA ASP A 208 10.30 -31.20 28.22
C ASP A 208 10.79 -30.13 27.23
N PHE A 209 12.12 -30.03 27.06
CA PHE A 209 12.77 -29.19 26.05
C PHE A 209 12.26 -29.49 24.65
N GLN A 210 12.25 -30.76 24.24
CA GLN A 210 11.79 -31.15 22.91
C GLN A 210 10.30 -30.81 22.72
N SER A 211 9.46 -31.04 23.73
CA SER A 211 8.05 -30.68 23.71
C SER A 211 7.85 -29.16 23.54
N LEU A 212 8.60 -28.34 24.27
CA LEU A 212 8.53 -26.88 24.19
C LEU A 212 9.09 -26.34 22.86
N LEU A 213 10.13 -26.97 22.33
CA LEU A 213 10.69 -26.63 21.02
C LEU A 213 9.65 -26.87 19.90
N ASP A 214 8.95 -28.00 19.96
CA ASP A 214 7.91 -28.32 18.99
C ASP A 214 6.68 -27.42 19.13
N LEU A 215 6.30 -27.06 20.37
CA LEU A 215 5.22 -26.09 20.63
C LEU A 215 5.57 -24.69 20.09
N THR A 216 6.82 -24.25 20.26
CA THR A 216 7.31 -22.97 19.72
C THR A 216 7.32 -22.98 18.18
N ARG A 217 7.72 -24.10 17.56
CA ARG A 217 7.66 -24.28 16.09
C ARG A 217 6.23 -24.29 15.56
N GLU A 218 5.30 -24.92 16.27
CA GLU A 218 3.89 -24.93 15.93
C GLU A 218 3.32 -23.51 15.98
N ALA A 219 3.57 -22.78 17.07
CA ALA A 219 3.14 -21.39 17.23
C ALA A 219 3.69 -20.48 16.12
N ARG A 220 4.96 -20.64 15.71
CA ARG A 220 5.54 -19.95 14.55
C ARG A 220 4.79 -20.26 13.26
N ASN A 221 4.48 -21.53 12.99
CA ASN A 221 3.79 -21.93 11.77
C ASN A 221 2.36 -21.39 11.73
N GLU A 222 1.67 -21.41 12.87
CA GLU A 222 0.36 -20.79 12.99
C GLU A 222 0.45 -19.27 12.77
N LEU A 223 1.47 -18.61 13.34
CA LEU A 223 1.69 -17.17 13.17
C LEU A 223 1.88 -16.82 11.70
N LEU A 224 2.71 -17.58 10.97
CA LEU A 224 2.91 -17.43 9.53
C LEU A 224 1.58 -17.55 8.77
N SER A 225 0.77 -18.55 9.08
CA SER A 225 -0.54 -18.76 8.44
C SER A 225 -1.46 -17.56 8.67
N ARG A 226 -1.57 -17.08 9.92
CA ARG A 226 -2.44 -15.93 10.25
C ARG A 226 -1.94 -14.64 9.63
N MET A 227 -0.63 -14.41 9.61
CA MET A 227 -0.01 -13.26 8.93
C MET A 227 -0.32 -13.27 7.42
N TYR A 228 -0.29 -14.45 6.79
CA TYR A 228 -0.67 -14.60 5.40
C TYR A 228 -2.14 -14.23 5.17
N ASP A 229 -3.05 -14.73 6.01
CA ASP A 229 -4.48 -14.40 5.93
C ASP A 229 -4.72 -12.89 6.03
N VAL A 230 -4.04 -12.22 6.96
CA VAL A 230 -4.16 -10.76 7.16
C VAL A 230 -3.66 -9.97 5.94
N LEU A 231 -2.61 -10.42 5.26
CA LEU A 231 -2.05 -9.73 4.10
C LEU A 231 -2.88 -9.92 2.82
N HIS A 232 -3.80 -10.88 2.79
CA HIS A 232 -4.61 -11.25 1.60
C HIS A 232 -6.12 -11.03 1.80
N GLN A 233 -6.53 -10.39 2.90
CA GLN A 233 -7.88 -9.84 3.11
C GLN A 233 -8.04 -8.48 2.45
#